data_AF-X1F178-F1
#
_entry.id   AF-X1F178-F1
#
_cell.length_a   1.000
_cell.length_b   1.000
_cell.length_c   1.000
_cell.angle_alpha   90.00
_cell.angle_beta   90.00
_cell.angle_gamma   90.00
#
_symmetry.space_group_name_H-M   'P 1'
#
loop_
_entity.id
_entity.type
_entity.pdbx_description
1 polymer ?
#
loop_
_entity_poly.entity_id
_entity_poly.type
_entity_poly.pdbx_seq_one_letter_code
_entity_poly.pdbx_strand_id
1 'polypeptide(L)' 'MGAVPIKYTVPIYPKQRQNPRYDYMTNEQLEIDKLVYEMYNLNREDIDEVENWYFRRYPKLAGVIEEKLKRKNDD' A
#
# COMPACT_ATOMS: atom_id res chain seq x y z
N MET A 1 -22.83 7.65 2.06
CA MET A 1 -21.55 6.96 2.34
C MET A 1 -21.87 5.47 2.42
N GLY A 2 -21.55 4.69 1.37
CA GLY A 2 -21.82 3.26 1.33
C GLY A 2 -20.80 2.48 2.16
N ALA A 3 -21.25 1.46 2.88
CA ALA A 3 -20.37 0.59 3.65
C ALA A 3 -19.35 -0.10 2.72
N VAL A 4 -18.08 -0.06 3.09
CA VAL A 4 -17.03 -0.82 2.40
C VAL A 4 -17.29 -2.31 2.64
N PRO A 5 -17.39 -3.16 1.59
CA PRO A 5 -17.70 -4.57 1.77
C PRO A 5 -16.67 -5.28 2.66
N ILE A 6 -17.13 -6.20 3.53
CA ILE A 6 -16.31 -6.91 4.52
C ILE A 6 -15.14 -7.68 3.87
N LYS A 7 -15.26 -8.06 2.59
CA LYS A 7 -14.18 -8.69 1.81
C LYS A 7 -12.88 -7.87 1.73
N TYR A 8 -12.94 -6.55 1.96
CA TYR A 8 -11.80 -5.64 1.87
C TYR A 8 -11.14 -5.34 3.22
N THR A 9 -11.58 -5.99 4.30
CA THR A 9 -10.98 -5.80 5.64
C THR A 9 -9.77 -6.71 5.82
N VAL A 10 -8.61 -6.27 5.31
CA VAL A 10 -7.34 -6.96 5.59
C VAL A 10 -7.05 -6.84 7.10
N PRO A 11 -6.95 -7.96 7.86
CA PRO A 11 -6.74 -7.91 9.30
C PRO A 11 -5.28 -7.56 9.61
N ILE A 12 -4.96 -6.27 9.54
CA ILE A 12 -3.63 -5.69 9.80
C ILE A 12 -3.39 -5.54 11.31
N TYR A 13 -4.45 -5.19 12.02
CA TYR A 13 -4.44 -4.87 13.44
C TYR A 13 -3.86 -5.98 14.35
N PRO A 14 -4.16 -7.28 14.14
CA PRO A 14 -3.59 -8.33 14.99
C PRO A 14 -2.06 -8.42 14.88
N LYS A 15 -1.49 -8.25 13.68
CA LYS A 15 -0.04 -8.36 13.44
C LYS A 15 0.71 -7.16 14.02
N GLN A 16 0.19 -5.95 13.81
CA GLN A 16 0.77 -4.73 14.39
C GLN A 16 0.70 -4.71 15.93
N ARG A 17 -0.36 -5.27 16.52
CA ARG A 17 -0.45 -5.42 17.98
C ARG A 17 0.60 -6.34 18.58
N GLN A 18 0.91 -7.45 17.89
CA GLN A 18 1.91 -8.41 18.37
C GLN A 18 3.33 -7.91 18.13
N ASN A 19 3.56 -7.18 17.03
CA ASN A 19 4.85 -6.62 16.70
C ASN A 19 4.71 -5.14 16.30
N PRO A 20 5.07 -4.20 17.20
CA PRO A 20 5.06 -2.76 16.90
C PRO A 20 6.00 -2.35 15.75
N ARG A 21 6.97 -3.20 15.39
CA ARG A 21 7.87 -3.02 14.24
C ARG A 21 7.46 -3.84 13.02
N TYR A 22 6.24 -4.35 12.98
CA TYR A 22 5.75 -5.11 11.84
C TYR A 22 5.80 -4.26 10.57
N ASP A 23 6.46 -4.78 9.53
CA ASP A 23 6.59 -4.09 8.26
C ASP A 23 5.32 -4.26 7.42
N TYR A 24 4.28 -3.55 7.83
CA TYR A 24 2.99 -3.49 7.13
C TYR A 24 3.13 -2.92 5.70
N MET A 25 4.07 -1.97 5.52
CA MET A 25 4.24 -1.23 4.27
C MET A 25 4.69 -2.12 3.10
N THR A 26 5.47 -3.17 3.33
CA THR A 26 5.90 -4.09 2.27
C THR A 26 5.05 -5.34 2.16
N ASN A 27 4.07 -5.51 3.07
CA ASN A 27 3.19 -6.67 3.13
C ASN A 27 1.77 -6.30 2.68
N GLU A 28 0.94 -5.79 3.57
CA GLU A 28 -0.48 -5.55 3.30
C GLU A 28 -0.75 -4.24 2.54
N GLN A 29 0.14 -3.24 2.59
CA GLN A 29 -0.09 -1.99 1.84
C GLN A 29 -0.24 -2.25 0.34
N LEU A 30 0.58 -3.14 -0.24
CA LEU A 30 0.50 -3.53 -1.66
C LEU A 30 -0.84 -4.21 -2.00
N GLU A 31 -1.41 -4.96 -1.06
CA GLU A 31 -2.72 -5.59 -1.22
C GLU A 31 -3.83 -4.54 -1.14
N ILE A 32 -3.73 -3.60 -0.20
CA ILE A 32 -4.68 -2.49 -0.08
C ILE A 32 -4.66 -1.61 -1.32
N ASP A 33 -3.49 -1.24 -1.82
CA ASP A 33 -3.37 -0.38 -3.01
C ASP A 33 -4.07 -1.03 -4.21
N LYS A 34 -3.85 -2.35 -4.43
CA LYS A 34 -4.57 -3.12 -5.46
C LYS A 34 -6.08 -3.09 -5.27
N LEU A 35 -6.55 -3.35 -4.04
CA LEU A 35 -7.98 -3.33 -3.75
C LEU A 35 -8.59 -1.95 -3.98
N VAL A 36 -7.88 -0.88 -3.63
CA VAL A 36 -8.32 0.49 -3.89
C VAL A 36 -8.41 0.74 -5.39
N TYR A 37 -7.37 0.41 -6.16
CA TYR A 37 -7.40 0.59 -7.61
C TYR A 37 -8.54 -0.19 -8.27
N GLU A 38 -8.77 -1.44 -7.86
CA GLU A 38 -9.89 -2.27 -8.33
C GLU A 38 -11.25 -1.67 -7.95
N MET A 39 -11.41 -1.20 -6.70
CA MET A 39 -12.66 -0.60 -6.21
C MET A 39 -13.04 0.66 -6.99
N TYR A 40 -12.05 1.44 -7.44
CA TYR A 40 -12.26 2.64 -8.26
C TYR A 40 -12.16 2.35 -9.76
N ASN A 41 -11.96 1.09 -10.16
CA ASN A 41 -11.81 0.64 -11.54
C ASN A 41 -10.75 1.46 -12.31
N LEU A 42 -9.64 1.76 -11.64
CA LEU A 42 -8.53 2.51 -12.21
C LEU A 42 -7.81 1.67 -13.26
N ASN A 43 -7.54 2.26 -14.41
CA ASN A 43 -6.70 1.65 -15.42
C ASN A 43 -5.21 1.91 -15.11
N ARG A 44 -4.31 1.36 -15.94
CA ARG A 44 -2.86 1.49 -15.72
C ARG A 44 -2.38 2.95 -15.75
N GLU A 45 -2.94 3.78 -16.61
CA GLU A 45 -2.59 5.20 -16.72
C GLU A 45 -3.04 5.98 -15.48
N ASP A 46 -4.24 5.69 -14.96
CA ASP A 46 -4.75 6.29 -13.72
C ASP A 46 -3.86 5.91 -12.53
N ILE A 47 -3.45 4.64 -12.43
CA ILE A 47 -2.54 4.16 -11.38
C ILE A 47 -1.18 4.86 -11.50
N ASP A 48 -0.61 4.92 -12.70
CA ASP A 48 0.67 5.59 -12.94
C ASP A 48 0.58 7.09 -12.53
N GLU A 49 -0.53 7.77 -12.79
CA GLU A 49 -0.73 9.16 -12.36
C GLU A 49 -0.77 9.30 -10.83
N VAL A 50 -1.53 8.43 -10.15
CA VAL A 50 -1.64 8.41 -8.68
C VAL A 50 -0.28 8.17 -8.03
N GLU A 51 0.47 7.18 -8.51
CA GLU A 51 1.81 6.88 -8.01
C GLU A 51 2.76 8.05 -8.27
N ASN A 52 2.81 8.55 -9.51
CA ASN A 52 3.67 9.70 -9.85
C ASN A 52 3.33 10.96 -9.02
N TRP A 53 2.05 11.18 -8.70
CA TRP A 53 1.64 12.25 -7.80
C TRP A 53 2.14 12.00 -6.38
N TYR A 54 1.99 10.78 -5.85
CA TYR A 54 2.46 10.39 -4.53
C TYR A 54 3.98 10.60 -4.38
N PHE A 55 4.77 10.10 -5.34
CA PHE A 55 6.22 10.23 -5.36
C PHE A 55 6.68 11.69 -5.35
N ARG A 56 6.04 12.56 -6.14
CA ARG A 56 6.36 14.00 -6.17
C ARG A 56 5.94 14.71 -4.89
N ARG A 57 4.79 14.34 -4.32
CA ARG A 57 4.22 15.01 -3.14
C ARG A 57 4.94 14.63 -1.85
N TYR A 58 5.40 13.38 -1.75
CA TYR A 58 6.01 12.82 -0.53
C TYR A 58 7.37 12.15 -0.81
N PRO A 59 8.37 12.87 -1.33
CA PRO A 59 9.63 12.28 -1.80
C PRO A 59 10.40 11.52 -0.70
N LYS A 60 10.31 11.96 0.57
CA LYS A 60 10.94 11.26 1.70
C LYS A 60 10.30 9.92 2.01
N LEU A 61 8.97 9.83 1.94
CA LEU A 61 8.24 8.58 2.20
C LEU A 61 8.46 7.61 1.04
N ALA A 62 8.39 8.11 -0.19
CA ALA A 62 8.71 7.37 -1.40
C ALA A 62 10.10 6.72 -1.33
N GLY A 63 11.14 7.48 -0.95
CA GLY A 63 12.49 6.93 -0.82
C GLY A 63 12.61 5.80 0.21
N VAL A 64 11.91 5.92 1.35
CA VAL A 64 11.88 4.85 2.37
C VAL A 64 11.18 3.59 1.83
N ILE A 65 10.09 3.76 1.09
CA ILE A 65 9.34 2.65 0.49
C ILE A 65 10.21 1.95 -0.56
N GLU A 66 10.86 2.69 -1.46
CA GLU A 66 11.78 2.12 -2.45
C GLU A 66 12.92 1.32 -1.80
N GLU A 67 13.54 1.86 -0.74
CA GLU A 67 14.63 1.16 -0.03
C GLU A 67 14.13 -0.15 0.62
N LYS A 68 12.93 -0.12 1.20
CA LYS A 68 12.32 -1.32 1.78
C LYS A 68 11.96 -2.37 0.74
N LEU A 69 11.41 -1.95 -0.40
CA LEU A 69 11.08 -2.84 -1.51
C LEU A 69 12.34 -3.46 -2.14
N LYS A 70 13.43 -2.70 -2.28
CA LYS A 70 14.72 -3.22 -2.75
C LYS A 70 15.25 -4.31 -1.82
N ARG A 71 15.33 -4.04 -0.51
CA ARG A 71 15.78 -5.04 0.48
C ARG A 71 14.99 -6.34 0.42
N LYS A 72 13.66 -6.27 0.28
CA LYS A 72 12.78 -7.44 0.19
C LYS A 72 13.02 -8.30 -1.06
N ASN A 73 13.49 -7.71 -2.16
CA ASN A 73 13.77 -8.44 -3.40
C ASN A 73 15.17 -9.06 -3.43
N ASP A 74 16.05 -8.62 -2.53
CA ASP A 74 17.43 -9.13 -2.39
C ASP A 74 17.54 -10.30 -1.38
N ASP A 75 16.46 -10.56 -0.61
CA ASP A 75 16.30 -11.65 0.36
C ASP A 75 15.62 -12.90 -0.26
#